data_AF-A0A067CH94-F1
#
_entry.id   AF-A0A067CH94-F1
#
_cell.length_a   1.000
_cell.length_b   1.000
_cell.length_c   1.000
_cell.angle_alpha   90.00
_cell.angle_beta   90.00
_cell.angle_gamma   90.00
#
_symmetry.space_group_name_H-M   'P 1'
#
loop_
_entity.id
_entity.type
_entity.pdbx_description
1 polymer ?
#
loop_
_entity_poly.entity_id
_entity_poly.type
_entity_poly.pdbx_seq_one_letter_code
_entity_poly.pdbx_strand_id
1 'polypeptide(L)'
;MVSRRQYILSNYKWQRLRAETSGAPRVLQNEAVSTPLLTTHALVSLPSDLVKLVLDRPSVPSGTCKTFTASSRSPMPSTDVPIEAHVSSLALVVYNTKYNLLYCVLGGLGCLLLVPALSVRGLRIVCYALMLLDVCFHRTLSNALLAVEQNRNSLVQTFYLICVVVYIYTAVGYMLFHDHYGVLDEANTGCRTLMECVITHFNQGLRQDIASVMHIVSWQSNPTISVLRLGFDVSYWLIICVLLLNIIGGIIIDAFGELRDHRSSIEKDMESNCFICGIDSLQFQRHGDGFDSHVRHDHNMWQYMFYRQHLYEKTRQEYTGQESYVAGLLMAGETSFYPVGKAKRLRTTAS
;
A
#
# COMPACT_ATOMS: atom_id res chain seq x y z
N MET A 1 7.44 26.49 6.05
CA MET A 1 5.98 26.51 5.82
C MET A 1 5.41 25.18 6.26
N VAL A 2 4.73 25.14 7.39
CA VAL A 2 4.18 23.92 7.98
C VAL A 2 2.91 23.54 7.19
N SER A 3 2.87 22.33 6.62
CA SER A 3 1.72 21.92 5.79
C SER A 3 0.44 21.82 6.63
N ARG A 4 -0.71 22.13 6.02
CA ARG A 4 -2.06 22.12 6.63
C ARG A 4 -2.37 20.80 7.36
N ARG A 5 -1.74 19.70 6.95
CA ARG A 5 -1.79 18.38 7.61
C ARG A 5 -1.19 18.38 9.01
N GLN A 6 -0.09 19.09 9.21
CA GLN A 6 0.55 19.24 10.52
C GLN A 6 -0.24 20.20 11.41
N TYR A 7 -0.97 21.17 10.84
CA TYR A 7 -1.91 22.02 11.57
C TYR A 7 -3.16 21.24 12.04
N ILE A 8 -3.71 20.36 11.20
CA ILE A 8 -4.87 19.52 11.57
C ILE A 8 -4.46 18.47 12.60
N LEU A 9 -3.39 17.70 12.36
CA LEU A 9 -2.93 16.67 13.31
C LEU A 9 -2.39 17.25 14.62
N SER A 10 -1.73 18.42 14.59
CA SER A 10 -1.31 19.09 15.82
C SER A 10 -2.52 19.64 16.59
N ASN A 11 -3.53 20.23 15.94
CA ASN A 11 -4.73 20.68 16.63
C ASN A 11 -5.51 19.53 17.28
N TYR A 12 -5.60 18.35 16.65
CA TYR A 12 -6.20 17.18 17.30
C TYR A 12 -5.39 16.69 18.51
N LYS A 13 -4.06 16.71 18.43
CA LYS A 13 -3.17 16.32 19.55
C LYS A 13 -3.21 17.35 20.70
N TRP A 14 -3.31 18.64 20.38
CA TRP A 14 -3.41 19.73 21.36
C TRP A 14 -4.81 19.88 21.96
N GLN A 15 -5.89 19.63 21.22
CA GLN A 15 -7.25 19.62 21.77
C GLN A 15 -7.46 18.48 22.78
N ARG A 16 -6.84 17.32 22.54
CA ARG A 16 -6.84 16.20 23.50
C ARG A 16 -6.11 16.53 24.80
N LEU A 17 -4.91 17.14 24.70
CA LEU A 17 -4.11 17.56 25.87
C LEU A 17 -4.70 18.77 26.62
N ARG A 18 -5.40 19.68 25.93
CA ARG A 18 -6.05 20.85 26.55
C ARG A 18 -7.36 20.47 27.25
N ALA A 19 -8.06 19.45 26.75
CA ALA A 19 -9.21 18.84 27.41
C ALA A 19 -8.82 18.08 28.69
N GLU A 20 -7.59 17.55 28.77
CA GLU A 20 -7.07 16.88 29.98
C GLU A 20 -6.54 17.87 31.05
N THR A 21 -6.25 19.12 30.68
CA THR A 21 -5.58 20.10 31.58
C THR A 21 -6.46 21.28 32.02
N SER A 22 -7.61 21.52 31.37
CA SER A 22 -8.56 22.56 31.80
C SER A 22 -9.73 21.94 32.56
N GLY A 23 -9.56 21.87 33.89
CA GLY A 23 -10.61 21.46 34.82
C GLY A 23 -11.84 22.37 34.74
N ALA A 24 -12.87 21.91 34.03
CA ALA A 24 -14.26 22.26 34.26
C ALA A 24 -15.12 21.10 33.75
N PRO A 25 -15.87 20.38 34.61
CA PRO A 25 -16.70 19.27 34.17
C PRO A 25 -17.88 19.82 33.36
N ARG A 26 -18.00 19.41 32.09
CA ARG A 26 -19.26 19.55 31.37
C ARG A 26 -20.25 18.55 31.95
N VAL A 27 -21.19 19.08 32.72
CA VAL A 27 -22.39 18.36 33.16
C VAL A 27 -23.19 17.97 31.92
N LEU A 28 -23.14 16.70 31.54
CA LEU A 28 -24.22 16.06 30.80
C LEU A 28 -25.26 15.64 31.85
N GLN A 29 -26.39 16.33 31.89
CA GLN A 29 -27.52 15.90 32.71
C GLN A 29 -28.11 14.63 32.12
N ASN A 30 -27.66 13.48 32.62
CA ASN A 30 -28.45 12.26 32.65
C ASN A 30 -28.63 11.94 34.14
N GLU A 31 -29.85 12.10 34.64
CA GLU A 31 -30.18 11.69 36.00
C GLU A 31 -29.97 10.18 36.15
N ALA A 32 -29.31 9.83 37.25
CA ALA A 32 -28.70 8.55 37.52
C ALA A 32 -29.73 7.48 37.96
N VAL A 33 -29.41 6.22 37.71
CA VAL A 33 -29.50 5.19 38.76
C VAL A 33 -28.13 4.54 38.90
N SER A 34 -27.48 4.88 39.99
CA SER A 34 -26.24 4.30 40.49
C SER A 34 -26.54 3.01 41.27
N THR A 35 -25.82 1.93 40.98
CA THR A 35 -25.03 1.20 41.98
C THR A 35 -23.90 0.41 41.28
N PRO A 36 -22.65 0.51 41.78
CA PRO A 36 -21.54 -0.34 41.34
C PRO A 36 -21.37 -1.52 42.30
N LEU A 37 -20.75 -2.64 41.86
CA LEU A 37 -19.85 -3.46 42.69
C LEU A 37 -19.12 -4.52 41.84
N LEU A 38 -17.80 -4.30 41.74
CA LEU A 38 -16.70 -5.28 41.75
C LEU A 38 -16.75 -6.51 40.81
N THR A 39 -15.99 -6.52 39.71
CA THR A 39 -14.56 -6.89 39.53
C THR A 39 -14.32 -8.36 39.11
N THR A 40 -13.70 -8.49 37.93
CA THR A 40 -12.64 -9.45 37.56
C THR A 40 -12.55 -10.76 38.38
N HIS A 41 -13.35 -11.78 38.03
CA HIS A 41 -12.96 -13.20 38.19
C HIS A 41 -13.83 -14.25 37.46
N ALA A 42 -14.81 -13.87 36.62
CA ALA A 42 -15.77 -14.83 36.05
C ALA A 42 -15.58 -15.17 34.56
N LEU A 43 -14.33 -15.15 34.05
CA LEU A 43 -14.00 -15.49 32.67
C LEU A 43 -13.41 -16.91 32.47
N VAL A 44 -13.40 -17.80 33.48
CA VAL A 44 -12.67 -19.08 33.36
C VAL A 44 -13.46 -20.32 33.81
N SER A 45 -14.79 -20.26 33.95
CA SER A 45 -15.54 -21.50 34.25
C SER A 45 -16.97 -21.46 33.76
N LEU A 46 -17.25 -22.03 32.58
CA LEU A 46 -18.26 -23.09 32.46
C LEU A 46 -18.30 -23.73 31.05
N PRO A 47 -18.28 -25.08 30.93
CA PRO A 47 -18.38 -25.83 29.68
C PRO A 47 -19.83 -26.22 29.28
N SER A 48 -19.98 -26.45 27.97
CA SER A 48 -20.98 -27.22 27.18
C SER A 48 -22.51 -27.17 27.41
N ASP A 49 -23.07 -26.72 28.53
CA ASP A 49 -24.54 -26.78 28.72
C ASP A 49 -25.30 -25.47 28.40
N LEU A 50 -24.60 -24.38 28.09
CA LEU A 50 -25.21 -23.13 27.60
C LEU A 50 -25.59 -23.16 26.10
N VAL A 51 -25.24 -24.25 25.41
CA VAL A 51 -25.60 -24.52 24.00
C VAL A 51 -27.07 -24.92 23.86
N LYS A 52 -27.73 -25.37 24.93
CA LYS A 52 -29.15 -25.77 24.91
C LYS A 52 -30.15 -24.63 25.10
N LEU A 53 -29.73 -23.44 25.56
CA LEU A 53 -30.63 -22.28 25.64
C LEU A 53 -30.79 -21.53 24.30
N VAL A 54 -30.03 -21.95 23.27
CA VAL A 54 -30.18 -21.52 21.88
C VAL A 54 -31.32 -22.28 21.16
N LEU A 55 -31.91 -23.31 21.78
CA LEU A 55 -32.79 -24.28 21.12
C LEU A 55 -34.29 -24.25 21.45
N ASP A 56 -34.79 -23.41 22.36
CA ASP A 56 -36.25 -23.34 22.62
C ASP A 56 -36.88 -22.00 22.19
N ARG A 57 -37.50 -21.98 21.00
CA ARG A 57 -38.53 -21.00 20.63
C ARG A 57 -39.91 -21.63 20.82
N PRO A 58 -40.86 -20.97 21.50
CA PRO A 58 -42.28 -21.21 21.26
C PRO A 58 -42.79 -20.32 20.12
N SER A 59 -43.52 -20.96 19.20
CA SER A 59 -44.47 -20.38 18.24
C SER A 59 -45.66 -19.72 18.95
N VAL A 60 -46.19 -18.58 18.46
CA VAL A 60 -47.60 -18.34 18.04
C VAL A 60 -47.70 -17.01 17.20
N PRO A 61 -48.84 -16.57 16.61
CA PRO A 61 -49.13 -16.61 15.18
C PRO A 61 -49.19 -15.24 14.48
N SER A 62 -49.33 -15.32 13.16
CA SER A 62 -49.58 -14.26 12.18
C SER A 62 -50.84 -13.43 12.42
N GLY A 63 -50.72 -12.10 12.29
CA GLY A 63 -51.81 -11.19 11.96
C GLY A 63 -51.46 -10.37 10.70
N THR A 64 -52.14 -10.66 9.59
CA THR A 64 -52.31 -9.82 8.37
C THR A 64 -53.16 -8.59 8.71
N CYS A 65 -53.19 -7.42 8.05
CA CYS A 65 -52.92 -6.90 6.70
C CYS A 65 -52.93 -5.33 6.85
N LYS A 66 -52.28 -4.47 6.05
CA LYS A 66 -52.68 -4.07 4.70
C LYS A 66 -51.59 -3.24 4.01
N THR A 67 -51.55 -3.47 2.71
CA THR A 67 -50.76 -2.88 1.64
C THR A 67 -51.02 -1.39 1.39
N PHE A 68 -49.98 -0.68 0.91
CA PHE A 68 -50.13 0.29 -0.17
C PHE A 68 -48.93 0.18 -1.12
N THR A 69 -49.24 -0.12 -2.37
CA THR A 69 -48.32 -0.24 -3.51
C THR A 69 -48.14 1.10 -4.19
N ALA A 70 -46.91 1.43 -4.58
CA ALA A 70 -46.65 2.28 -5.74
C ALA A 70 -45.60 1.57 -6.61
N SER A 71 -46.04 1.08 -7.76
CA SER A 71 -45.23 0.49 -8.81
C SER A 71 -44.93 1.56 -9.85
N SER A 72 -43.66 1.73 -10.22
CA SER A 72 -43.31 2.14 -11.57
C SER A 72 -42.21 1.20 -12.09
N ARG A 73 -42.44 0.72 -13.30
CA ARG A 73 -41.76 -0.39 -13.97
C ARG A 73 -40.59 0.16 -14.79
N SER A 74 -39.44 -0.49 -14.70
CA SER A 74 -38.28 -0.35 -15.59
C SER A 74 -38.49 -1.09 -16.93
N PRO A 75 -37.65 -0.80 -17.94
CA PRO A 75 -37.14 -1.81 -18.86
C PRO A 75 -35.68 -2.17 -18.54
N MET A 76 -35.35 -3.46 -18.68
CA MET A 76 -34.05 -4.12 -18.44
C MET A 76 -32.99 -3.83 -19.55
N PRO A 77 -31.89 -4.60 -19.67
CA PRO A 77 -30.67 -4.52 -18.87
C PRO A 77 -29.43 -4.26 -19.76
N SER A 78 -28.45 -3.48 -19.30
CA SER A 78 -27.08 -3.58 -19.80
C SER A 78 -26.23 -4.20 -18.70
N THR A 79 -25.84 -5.45 -18.95
CA THR A 79 -24.77 -6.17 -18.29
C THR A 79 -23.52 -5.32 -18.21
N ASP A 80 -23.18 -4.86 -17.01
CA ASP A 80 -21.81 -4.70 -16.53
C ASP A 80 -21.84 -4.86 -15.00
N VAL A 81 -21.33 -5.99 -14.54
CA VAL A 81 -21.31 -6.38 -13.12
C VAL A 81 -20.24 -5.54 -12.41
N PRO A 82 -20.56 -4.93 -11.26
CA PRO A 82 -19.81 -3.81 -10.70
C PRO A 82 -18.49 -4.22 -10.05
N ILE A 83 -17.49 -3.36 -10.21
CA ILE A 83 -16.14 -3.40 -9.61
C ILE A 83 -16.18 -3.24 -8.06
N GLU A 84 -17.35 -3.09 -7.46
CA GLU A 84 -17.52 -2.69 -6.05
C GLU A 84 -17.52 -3.83 -5.03
N ALA A 85 -17.35 -5.10 -5.43
CA ALA A 85 -17.36 -6.22 -4.47
C ALA A 85 -16.03 -6.45 -3.72
N HIS A 86 -14.95 -5.69 -3.97
CA HIS A 86 -13.61 -6.09 -3.51
C HIS A 86 -12.92 -5.21 -2.45
N VAL A 87 -13.51 -4.13 -1.95
CA VAL A 87 -12.84 -3.29 -0.94
C VAL A 87 -13.69 -3.14 0.30
N SER A 88 -13.92 -4.26 1.00
CA SER A 88 -14.31 -4.18 2.40
C SER A 88 -13.15 -3.55 3.18
N SER A 89 -13.45 -2.59 4.06
CA SER A 89 -12.50 -2.04 5.03
C SER A 89 -11.90 -3.14 5.92
N LEU A 90 -12.63 -4.26 6.06
CA LEU A 90 -12.12 -5.53 6.56
C LEU A 90 -11.07 -6.12 5.62
N ALA A 91 -11.23 -6.18 4.29
CA ALA A 91 -10.17 -6.61 3.38
C ALA A 91 -8.92 -5.71 3.41
N LEU A 92 -9.00 -4.39 3.64
CA LEU A 92 -7.78 -3.57 3.75
C LEU A 92 -7.10 -3.70 5.13
N VAL A 93 -7.88 -3.77 6.22
CA VAL A 93 -7.35 -4.05 7.57
C VAL A 93 -6.87 -5.50 7.66
N VAL A 94 -7.57 -6.47 7.06
CA VAL A 94 -7.19 -7.90 6.94
C VAL A 94 -6.10 -8.08 5.90
N TYR A 95 -5.93 -7.24 4.89
CA TYR A 95 -4.76 -7.30 4.01
C TYR A 95 -3.53 -6.78 4.76
N ASN A 96 -3.66 -5.68 5.52
CA ASN A 96 -2.56 -5.18 6.33
C ASN A 96 -2.28 -6.03 7.58
N THR A 97 -3.30 -6.66 8.18
CA THR A 97 -3.17 -7.53 9.38
C THR A 97 -3.05 -9.02 9.08
N LYS A 98 -3.58 -9.58 7.98
CA LYS A 98 -3.19 -10.94 7.54
C LYS A 98 -1.78 -10.92 7.05
N TYR A 99 -1.30 -9.93 6.30
CA TYR A 99 0.11 -9.95 5.91
C TYR A 99 1.00 -9.73 7.13
N ASN A 100 0.70 -8.81 8.07
CA ASN A 100 1.47 -8.73 9.33
C ASN A 100 1.34 -9.97 10.23
N LEU A 101 0.15 -10.54 10.41
CA LEU A 101 -0.05 -11.71 11.28
C LEU A 101 0.46 -12.99 10.63
N LEU A 102 0.27 -13.18 9.33
CA LEU A 102 0.81 -14.30 8.54
C LEU A 102 2.33 -14.18 8.43
N TYR A 103 2.93 -12.99 8.34
CA TYR A 103 4.39 -12.81 8.41
C TYR A 103 4.95 -12.87 9.83
N CYS A 104 4.21 -12.44 10.86
CA CYS A 104 4.58 -12.72 12.26
C CYS A 104 4.44 -14.21 12.60
N VAL A 105 3.48 -14.91 11.97
CA VAL A 105 3.28 -16.35 12.12
C VAL A 105 4.22 -17.15 11.22
N LEU A 106 4.57 -16.71 10.01
CA LEU A 106 5.57 -17.32 9.12
C LEU A 106 7.00 -17.00 9.57
N GLY A 107 7.24 -15.79 10.07
CA GLY A 107 8.46 -15.37 10.74
C GLY A 107 8.60 -16.02 12.10
N GLY A 108 7.50 -16.19 12.84
CA GLY A 108 7.41 -16.96 14.08
C GLY A 108 7.62 -18.46 13.86
N LEU A 109 6.92 -19.08 12.91
CA LEU A 109 7.14 -20.47 12.46
C LEU A 109 8.55 -20.61 11.86
N GLY A 110 9.05 -19.62 11.14
CA GLY A 110 10.41 -19.59 10.62
C GLY A 110 11.44 -19.53 11.75
N CYS A 111 11.18 -18.75 12.78
CA CYS A 111 11.99 -18.74 13.99
C CYS A 111 11.88 -20.04 14.80
N LEU A 112 10.72 -20.70 14.81
CA LEU A 112 10.50 -21.92 15.59
C LEU A 112 10.88 -23.21 14.85
N LEU A 113 10.85 -23.22 13.51
CA LEU A 113 11.10 -24.41 12.67
C LEU A 113 12.37 -24.25 11.83
N LEU A 114 12.56 -23.12 11.16
CA LEU A 114 13.73 -22.86 10.30
C LEU A 114 15.00 -22.62 11.13
N VAL A 115 14.94 -21.86 12.23
CA VAL A 115 16.13 -21.60 13.07
C VAL A 115 16.66 -22.87 13.74
N PRO A 116 15.85 -23.75 14.38
CA PRO A 116 16.37 -25.01 14.91
C PRO A 116 16.72 -26.04 13.82
N ALA A 117 16.01 -26.10 12.68
CA ALA A 117 16.38 -26.99 11.57
C ALA A 117 17.68 -26.54 10.85
N LEU A 118 17.92 -25.23 10.72
CA LEU A 118 19.17 -24.65 10.21
C LEU A 118 20.27 -24.56 11.28
N SER A 119 19.91 -24.73 12.56
CA SER A 119 20.86 -24.73 13.70
C SER A 119 21.88 -25.86 13.61
N VAL A 120 21.61 -26.90 12.82
CA VAL A 120 22.51 -28.05 12.65
C VAL A 120 23.70 -27.74 11.72
N ARG A 121 23.71 -26.61 10.98
CA ARG A 121 24.71 -26.32 9.92
C ARG A 121 25.42 -24.95 9.99
N GLY A 122 25.42 -24.25 11.11
CA GLY A 122 26.19 -22.99 11.27
C GLY A 122 25.57 -21.75 10.60
N LEU A 123 24.39 -21.87 9.98
CA LEU A 123 23.68 -20.76 9.31
C LEU A 123 22.95 -19.79 10.27
N ARG A 124 23.04 -20.02 11.59
CA ARG A 124 22.28 -19.29 12.63
C ARG A 124 22.49 -17.78 12.56
N ILE A 125 23.73 -17.35 12.36
CA ILE A 125 24.11 -15.92 12.35
C ILE A 125 23.45 -15.21 11.15
N VAL A 126 23.40 -15.85 9.98
CA VAL A 126 22.77 -15.28 8.77
C VAL A 126 21.26 -15.17 8.95
N CYS A 127 20.61 -16.18 9.55
CA CYS A 127 19.17 -16.13 9.81
C CYS A 127 18.80 -14.99 10.76
N TYR A 128 19.55 -14.79 11.84
CA TYR A 128 19.32 -13.65 12.74
C TYR A 128 19.54 -12.30 12.03
N ALA A 129 20.54 -12.21 11.13
CA ALA A 129 20.77 -11.00 10.34
C ALA A 129 19.61 -10.71 9.36
N LEU A 130 19.04 -11.75 8.73
CA LEU A 130 17.90 -11.60 7.81
C LEU A 130 16.62 -11.15 8.52
N MET A 131 16.44 -11.46 9.82
CA MET A 131 15.30 -10.95 10.59
C MET A 131 15.31 -9.42 10.71
N LEU A 132 16.46 -8.75 10.58
CA LEU A 132 16.51 -7.28 10.57
C LEU A 132 15.87 -6.66 9.32
N LEU A 133 15.65 -7.43 8.24
CA LEU A 133 14.96 -6.93 7.03
C LEU A 133 13.49 -6.54 7.31
N ASP A 134 12.92 -6.94 8.44
CA ASP A 134 11.57 -6.53 8.86
C ASP A 134 11.43 -5.00 8.98
N VAL A 135 12.54 -4.28 9.24
CA VAL A 135 12.56 -2.80 9.27
C VAL A 135 12.06 -2.16 7.96
N CYS A 136 12.22 -2.85 6.82
CA CYS A 136 11.79 -2.37 5.52
C CYS A 136 10.25 -2.22 5.40
N PHE A 137 9.48 -2.87 6.27
CA PHE A 137 8.03 -2.73 6.33
C PHE A 137 7.54 -1.50 7.10
N HIS A 138 8.46 -0.72 7.69
CA HIS A 138 8.08 0.55 8.31
C HIS A 138 7.46 1.50 7.27
N ARG A 139 6.38 2.21 7.65
CA ARG A 139 5.56 3.04 6.75
C ARG A 139 6.33 4.02 5.87
N THR A 140 7.45 4.55 6.35
CA THR A 140 8.30 5.47 5.58
C THR A 140 9.21 4.73 4.59
N LEU A 141 9.77 3.59 5.01
CA LEU A 141 10.73 2.79 4.24
C LEU A 141 10.03 1.95 3.17
N SER A 142 8.81 1.49 3.44
CA SER A 142 7.98 0.73 2.50
C SER A 142 7.70 1.52 1.22
N ASN A 143 7.62 2.85 1.27
CA ASN A 143 7.43 3.68 0.07
C ASN A 143 8.58 3.51 -0.95
N ALA A 144 9.80 3.26 -0.49
CA ALA A 144 10.94 3.02 -1.38
C ALA A 144 10.84 1.67 -2.08
N LEU A 145 10.37 0.64 -1.37
CA LEU A 145 10.13 -0.69 -1.95
C LEU A 145 8.94 -0.68 -2.92
N LEU A 146 7.87 0.02 -2.58
CA LEU A 146 6.69 0.15 -3.44
C LEU A 146 7.03 0.82 -4.76
N ALA A 147 7.92 1.82 -4.76
CA ALA A 147 8.39 2.46 -6.00
C ALA A 147 9.10 1.47 -6.94
N VAL A 148 9.93 0.57 -6.39
CA VAL A 148 10.62 -0.46 -7.19
C VAL A 148 9.62 -1.52 -7.69
N GLU A 149 8.68 -1.94 -6.84
CA GLU A 149 7.69 -2.97 -7.19
C GLU A 149 6.68 -2.49 -8.24
N GLN A 150 6.30 -1.21 -8.21
CA GLN A 150 5.36 -0.61 -9.16
C GLN A 150 5.82 -0.79 -10.61
N ASN A 151 7.13 -0.66 -10.87
CA ASN A 151 7.73 -0.76 -12.19
C ASN A 151 8.51 -2.06 -12.43
N ARG A 152 8.18 -3.14 -11.71
CA ARG A 152 8.94 -4.42 -11.79
C ARG A 152 9.05 -4.98 -13.22
N ASN A 153 7.99 -4.86 -14.02
CA ASN A 153 7.96 -5.44 -15.37
C ASN A 153 8.98 -4.72 -16.27
N SER A 154 9.02 -3.40 -16.21
CA SER A 154 9.97 -2.57 -16.94
C SER A 154 11.40 -2.88 -16.49
N LEU A 155 11.65 -3.01 -15.18
CA LEU A 155 12.96 -3.36 -14.64
C LEU A 155 13.44 -4.74 -15.11
N VAL A 156 12.58 -5.75 -15.08
CA VAL A 156 12.92 -7.11 -15.55
C VAL A 156 13.20 -7.12 -17.05
N GLN A 157 12.41 -6.39 -17.85
CA GLN A 157 12.65 -6.28 -19.30
C GLN A 157 13.96 -5.54 -19.62
N THR A 158 14.28 -4.46 -18.90
CA THR A 158 15.55 -3.75 -19.05
C THR A 158 16.74 -4.62 -18.63
N PHE A 159 16.62 -5.38 -17.54
CA PHE A 159 17.65 -6.33 -17.13
C PHE A 159 17.85 -7.43 -18.18
N TYR A 160 16.78 -7.97 -18.75
CA TYR A 160 16.85 -8.93 -19.85
C TYR A 160 17.58 -8.34 -21.07
N LEU A 161 17.26 -7.10 -21.45
CA LEU A 161 17.94 -6.39 -22.54
C LEU A 161 19.45 -6.25 -22.26
N ILE A 162 19.83 -5.87 -21.04
CA ILE A 162 21.24 -5.79 -20.63
C ILE A 162 21.92 -7.15 -20.79
N CYS A 163 21.29 -8.23 -20.32
CA CYS A 163 21.85 -9.57 -20.45
C CYS A 163 22.12 -9.95 -21.90
N VAL A 164 21.19 -9.66 -22.80
CA VAL A 164 21.33 -9.94 -24.24
C VAL A 164 22.46 -9.12 -24.86
N VAL A 165 22.53 -7.82 -24.56
CA VAL A 165 23.58 -6.94 -25.10
C VAL A 165 24.97 -7.35 -24.58
N VAL A 166 25.09 -7.62 -23.28
CA VAL A 166 26.35 -8.11 -22.68
C VAL A 166 26.77 -9.44 -23.30
N TYR A 167 25.84 -10.35 -23.56
CA TYR A 167 26.14 -11.62 -24.22
C TYR A 167 26.66 -11.42 -25.65
N ILE A 168 26.08 -10.51 -26.43
CA ILE A 168 26.56 -10.18 -27.78
C ILE A 168 28.00 -9.62 -27.71
N TYR A 169 28.25 -8.67 -26.80
CA TYR A 169 29.59 -8.14 -26.58
C TYR A 169 30.58 -9.22 -26.16
N THR A 170 30.15 -10.15 -25.31
CA THR A 170 30.98 -11.28 -24.89
C THR A 170 31.30 -12.19 -26.07
N ALA A 171 30.34 -12.52 -26.93
CA ALA A 171 30.55 -13.39 -28.08
C ALA A 171 31.51 -12.74 -29.11
N VAL A 172 31.33 -11.44 -29.39
CA VAL A 172 32.24 -10.69 -30.26
C VAL A 172 33.63 -10.61 -29.64
N GLY A 173 33.71 -10.32 -28.35
CA GLY A 173 34.96 -10.26 -27.60
C GLY A 173 35.69 -11.61 -27.57
N TYR A 174 34.96 -12.70 -27.38
CA TYR A 174 35.50 -14.06 -27.39
C TYR A 174 36.04 -14.44 -28.78
N MET A 175 35.37 -14.05 -29.86
CA MET A 175 35.82 -14.40 -31.22
C MET A 175 37.03 -13.57 -31.68
N LEU A 176 37.10 -12.29 -31.30
CA LEU A 176 38.13 -11.37 -31.81
C LEU A 176 39.31 -11.18 -30.86
N PHE A 177 39.09 -11.31 -29.55
CA PHE A 177 40.06 -10.95 -28.52
C PHE A 177 40.29 -12.04 -27.47
N HIS A 178 40.02 -13.32 -27.79
CA HIS A 178 40.17 -14.45 -26.86
C HIS A 178 41.52 -14.44 -26.14
N ASP A 179 42.60 -14.32 -26.92
CA ASP A 179 43.98 -14.39 -26.42
C ASP A 179 44.36 -13.21 -25.53
N HIS A 180 43.51 -12.17 -25.51
CA HIS A 180 43.75 -10.97 -24.75
C HIS A 180 43.09 -10.94 -23.37
N TYR A 181 42.18 -11.88 -23.07
CA TYR A 181 41.57 -11.98 -21.75
C TYR A 181 42.56 -12.46 -20.68
N GLY A 182 42.71 -11.68 -19.62
CA GLY A 182 43.59 -11.99 -18.49
C GLY A 182 44.32 -10.76 -17.96
N VAL A 183 44.62 -10.77 -16.66
CA VAL A 183 45.46 -9.77 -16.02
C VAL A 183 46.92 -10.19 -16.16
N LEU A 184 47.81 -9.25 -16.47
CA LEU A 184 49.25 -9.49 -16.55
C LEU A 184 49.75 -10.17 -15.24
N ASP A 185 50.59 -11.19 -15.41
CA ASP A 185 51.28 -11.99 -14.37
C ASP A 185 50.61 -13.26 -13.81
N GLU A 186 49.39 -13.63 -14.23
CA GLU A 186 48.81 -14.94 -13.88
C GLU A 186 48.21 -15.66 -15.10
N ALA A 187 48.97 -16.61 -15.68
CA ALA A 187 48.62 -17.38 -16.90
C ALA A 187 47.33 -18.23 -16.82
N ASN A 188 46.59 -18.17 -15.71
CA ASN A 188 45.36 -18.92 -15.47
C ASN A 188 44.15 -18.04 -15.07
N THR A 189 44.26 -16.71 -15.11
CA THR A 189 43.16 -15.80 -14.70
C THR A 189 42.24 -15.35 -15.83
N GLY A 190 42.62 -15.61 -17.09
CA GLY A 190 41.80 -15.33 -18.26
C GLY A 190 40.61 -16.29 -18.40
N CYS A 191 39.53 -15.83 -19.05
CA CYS A 191 38.39 -16.69 -19.33
C CYS A 191 38.67 -17.61 -20.54
N ARG A 192 38.44 -18.92 -20.38
CA ARG A 192 38.73 -19.94 -21.41
C ARG A 192 37.49 -20.36 -22.17
N THR A 193 36.39 -20.51 -21.44
CA THR A 193 35.09 -20.88 -22.01
C THR A 193 34.24 -19.63 -22.24
N LEU A 194 33.33 -19.69 -23.21
CA LEU A 194 32.37 -18.61 -23.44
C LEU A 194 31.59 -18.28 -22.16
N MET A 195 31.21 -19.29 -21.38
CA MET A 195 30.48 -19.10 -20.12
C MET A 195 31.32 -18.37 -19.06
N GLU A 196 32.61 -18.72 -18.91
CA GLU A 196 33.52 -17.96 -18.05
C GLU A 196 33.61 -16.51 -18.50
N CYS A 197 33.72 -16.25 -19.80
CA CYS A 197 33.78 -14.88 -20.31
C CYS A 197 32.47 -14.13 -20.06
N VAL A 198 31.31 -14.79 -20.17
CA VAL A 198 30.01 -14.18 -19.84
C VAL A 198 30.00 -13.77 -18.36
N ILE A 199 30.37 -14.67 -17.45
CA ILE A 199 30.44 -14.38 -16.01
C ILE A 199 31.41 -13.22 -15.74
N THR A 200 32.55 -13.18 -16.42
CA THR A 200 33.53 -12.10 -16.31
C THR A 200 32.96 -10.75 -16.78
N HIS A 201 32.23 -10.70 -17.90
CA HIS A 201 31.60 -9.46 -18.37
C HIS A 201 30.49 -8.98 -17.43
N PHE A 202 29.66 -9.89 -16.91
CA PHE A 202 28.63 -9.55 -15.93
C PHE A 202 29.19 -9.06 -14.60
N ASN A 203 30.31 -9.62 -14.15
CA ASN A 203 30.90 -9.25 -12.87
C ASN A 203 31.82 -8.04 -12.98
N GLN A 204 32.87 -8.12 -13.80
CA GLN A 204 33.88 -7.07 -13.92
C GLN A 204 33.49 -6.02 -14.95
N GLY A 205 32.93 -6.42 -16.09
CA GLY A 205 32.52 -5.51 -17.15
C GLY A 205 31.40 -4.56 -16.75
N LEU A 206 30.38 -5.01 -16.00
CA LEU A 206 29.29 -4.13 -15.53
C LEU A 206 29.69 -3.25 -14.33
N ARG A 207 30.68 -3.65 -13.53
CA ARG A 207 31.10 -2.90 -12.33
C ARG A 207 32.19 -1.87 -12.63
N GLN A 208 33.07 -2.18 -13.56
CA GLN A 208 34.16 -1.32 -13.99
C GLN A 208 33.99 -1.07 -15.49
N ASP A 209 34.72 -1.83 -16.30
CA ASP A 209 34.69 -1.84 -17.75
C ASP A 209 35.42 -3.11 -18.22
N ILE A 210 35.27 -3.49 -19.49
CA ILE A 210 35.96 -4.65 -20.06
C ILE A 210 37.46 -4.39 -20.28
N ALA A 211 37.86 -3.12 -20.37
CA ALA A 211 39.26 -2.72 -20.53
C ALA A 211 40.15 -3.13 -19.36
N SER A 212 39.61 -3.32 -18.15
CA SER A 212 40.42 -3.70 -16.97
C SER A 212 40.77 -5.18 -16.90
N VAL A 213 40.08 -6.03 -17.67
CA VAL A 213 40.21 -7.49 -17.62
C VAL A 213 41.05 -8.06 -18.76
N MET A 214 41.49 -7.18 -19.66
CA MET A 214 42.18 -7.54 -20.87
C MET A 214 43.50 -6.77 -20.95
N HIS A 215 44.54 -7.45 -21.41
CA HIS A 215 45.86 -6.84 -21.49
C HIS A 215 45.93 -5.74 -22.56
N ILE A 216 46.78 -4.76 -22.31
CA ILE A 216 47.01 -3.63 -23.21
C ILE A 216 47.79 -4.12 -24.44
N VAL A 217 47.22 -3.95 -25.62
CA VAL A 217 47.90 -4.26 -26.89
C VAL A 217 48.78 -3.10 -27.31
N SER A 218 50.06 -3.35 -27.61
CA SER A 218 51.00 -2.30 -28.01
C SER A 218 50.72 -1.81 -29.44
N TRP A 219 50.57 -0.48 -29.59
CA TRP A 219 50.33 0.19 -30.87
C TRP A 219 51.39 -0.05 -31.94
N GLN A 220 52.62 -0.36 -31.51
CA GLN A 220 53.76 -0.61 -32.41
C GLN A 220 53.75 -2.02 -33.01
N SER A 221 53.21 -3.01 -32.31
CA SER A 221 53.22 -4.40 -32.78
C SER A 221 52.08 -4.67 -33.75
N ASN A 222 50.86 -4.21 -33.42
CA ASN A 222 49.66 -4.47 -34.20
C ASN A 222 48.71 -3.27 -34.14
N PRO A 223 48.91 -2.25 -35.01
CA PRO A 223 48.11 -1.02 -34.95
C PRO A 223 46.62 -1.23 -35.27
N THR A 224 46.28 -2.19 -36.13
CA THR A 224 44.89 -2.46 -36.55
C THR A 224 44.05 -3.06 -35.43
N ILE A 225 44.55 -4.08 -34.73
CA ILE A 225 43.86 -4.70 -33.60
C ILE A 225 43.75 -3.73 -32.41
N SER A 226 44.75 -2.87 -32.19
CA SER A 226 44.69 -1.81 -31.16
C SER A 226 43.56 -0.82 -31.41
N VAL A 227 43.36 -0.39 -32.67
CA VAL A 227 42.23 0.50 -33.03
C VAL A 227 40.88 -0.22 -32.87
N LEU A 228 40.79 -1.48 -33.33
CA LEU A 228 39.56 -2.28 -33.20
C LEU A 228 39.22 -2.50 -31.72
N ARG A 229 40.23 -2.74 -30.89
CA ARG A 229 40.09 -2.86 -29.44
C ARG A 229 39.64 -1.56 -28.78
N LEU A 230 40.25 -0.43 -29.12
CA LEU A 230 39.82 0.87 -28.59
C LEU A 230 38.35 1.15 -28.92
N GLY A 231 37.93 0.87 -30.17
CA GLY A 231 36.53 1.00 -30.57
C GLY A 231 35.59 0.09 -29.78
N PHE A 232 36.01 -1.16 -29.54
CA PHE A 232 35.26 -2.11 -28.72
C PHE A 232 35.08 -1.59 -27.29
N ASP A 233 36.16 -1.19 -26.61
CA ASP A 233 36.13 -0.71 -25.22
C ASP A 233 35.30 0.56 -25.06
N VAL A 234 35.51 1.55 -25.94
CA VAL A 234 34.73 2.81 -25.92
C VAL A 234 33.26 2.55 -26.18
N SER A 235 32.92 1.67 -27.14
CA SER A 235 31.53 1.32 -27.42
C SER A 235 30.87 0.56 -26.26
N TYR A 236 31.60 -0.34 -25.62
CA TYR A 236 31.14 -1.11 -24.46
C TYR A 236 30.80 -0.18 -23.31
N TRP A 237 31.73 0.71 -22.93
CA TRP A 237 31.54 1.68 -21.87
C TRP A 237 30.35 2.62 -22.14
N LEU A 238 30.23 3.15 -23.36
CA LEU A 238 29.15 4.06 -23.71
C LEU A 238 27.78 3.37 -23.70
N ILE A 239 27.66 2.21 -24.33
CA ILE A 239 26.37 1.54 -24.49
C ILE A 239 25.93 0.87 -23.19
N ILE A 240 26.82 0.13 -22.53
CA ILE A 240 26.43 -0.66 -21.36
C ILE A 240 26.46 0.19 -20.09
N CYS A 241 27.56 0.87 -19.80
CA CYS A 241 27.71 1.60 -18.54
C CYS A 241 26.98 2.94 -18.56
N VAL A 242 27.13 3.74 -19.61
CA VAL A 242 26.52 5.09 -19.67
C VAL A 242 25.06 5.05 -20.10
N LEU A 243 24.68 4.21 -21.06
CA LEU A 243 23.31 4.17 -21.55
C LEU A 243 22.46 3.17 -20.76
N LEU A 244 22.77 1.87 -20.79
CA LEU A 244 21.87 0.84 -20.24
C LEU A 244 21.75 0.87 -18.71
N LEU A 245 22.85 1.03 -17.96
CA LEU A 245 22.77 1.11 -16.49
C LEU A 245 22.06 2.37 -16.01
N ASN A 246 22.23 3.51 -16.69
CA ASN A 246 21.53 4.75 -16.34
C ASN A 246 20.03 4.71 -16.68
N ILE A 247 19.61 3.90 -17.66
CA ILE A 247 18.18 3.65 -17.90
C ILE A 247 17.51 3.02 -16.68
N ILE A 248 18.15 2.08 -15.98
CA ILE A 248 17.60 1.51 -14.74
C ILE A 248 17.37 2.61 -13.69
N GLY A 249 18.35 3.48 -13.50
CA GLY A 249 18.21 4.64 -12.61
C GLY A 249 17.08 5.57 -13.03
N GLY A 250 16.93 5.82 -14.34
CA GLY A 250 15.83 6.59 -14.92
C GLY A 250 14.45 6.00 -14.61
N ILE A 251 14.27 4.68 -14.78
CA ILE A 251 13.00 3.98 -14.47
C ILE A 251 12.65 4.10 -12.98
N ILE A 252 13.65 4.01 -12.09
CA ILE A 252 13.44 4.16 -10.65
C ILE A 252 13.04 5.59 -10.30
N ILE A 253 13.69 6.60 -10.88
CA ILE A 253 13.35 8.02 -10.66
C ILE A 253 11.93 8.32 -11.14
N ASP A 254 11.54 7.78 -12.28
CA ASP A 254 10.19 7.92 -12.84
C ASP A 254 9.13 7.32 -11.90
N ALA A 255 9.37 6.11 -11.37
CA ALA A 255 8.49 5.49 -10.38
C ALA A 255 8.32 6.36 -9.12
N PHE A 256 9.41 6.95 -8.61
CA PHE A 256 9.33 7.89 -7.51
C PHE A 256 8.59 9.18 -7.87
N GLY A 257 8.66 9.61 -9.13
CA GLY A 257 7.85 10.70 -9.67
C GLY A 257 6.36 10.39 -9.59
N GLU A 258 5.96 9.24 -10.12
CA GLU A 258 4.55 8.80 -10.14
C GLU A 258 3.96 8.68 -8.73
N LEU A 259 4.70 8.11 -7.77
CA LEU A 259 4.25 8.04 -6.36
C LEU A 259 3.99 9.43 -5.76
N ARG A 260 4.81 10.43 -6.13
CA ARG A 260 4.64 11.81 -5.67
C ARG A 260 3.42 12.46 -6.29
N ASP A 261 3.21 12.23 -7.59
CA ASP A 261 2.08 12.79 -8.32
C ASP A 261 0.76 12.18 -7.85
N HIS A 262 0.72 10.87 -7.63
CA HIS A 262 -0.44 10.18 -7.04
C HIS A 262 -0.77 10.72 -5.64
N ARG A 263 0.24 10.99 -4.81
CA ARG A 263 0.00 11.62 -3.51
C ARG A 263 -0.50 13.06 -3.65
N SER A 264 0.07 13.83 -4.57
CA SER A 264 -0.35 15.20 -4.83
C SER A 264 -1.79 15.29 -5.36
N SER A 265 -2.21 14.35 -6.21
CA SER A 265 -3.56 14.31 -6.75
C SER A 265 -4.60 14.02 -5.66
N ILE A 266 -4.33 13.06 -4.77
CA ILE A 266 -5.18 12.79 -3.60
C ILE A 266 -5.28 14.03 -2.71
N GLU A 267 -4.16 14.69 -2.41
CA GLU A 267 -4.16 15.90 -1.56
C GLU A 267 -4.97 17.04 -2.22
N LYS A 268 -4.88 17.22 -3.54
CA LYS A 268 -5.66 18.21 -4.30
C LYS A 268 -7.16 17.87 -4.34
N ASP A 269 -7.51 16.60 -4.53
CA ASP A 269 -8.93 16.18 -4.54
C ASP A 269 -9.58 16.41 -3.17
N MET A 270 -8.88 16.08 -2.08
CA MET A 270 -9.35 16.35 -0.72
C MET A 270 -9.51 17.84 -0.40
N GLU A 271 -8.76 18.72 -1.06
CA GLU A 271 -8.86 20.17 -0.88
C GLU A 271 -9.92 20.81 -1.77
N SER A 272 -10.15 20.26 -2.96
CA SER A 272 -11.09 20.79 -3.94
C SER A 272 -12.50 20.25 -3.76
N ASN A 273 -12.67 18.99 -3.36
CA ASN A 273 -13.99 18.35 -3.30
C ASN A 273 -14.29 17.83 -1.88
N CYS A 274 -15.56 17.88 -1.48
CA CYS A 274 -15.98 17.23 -0.24
C CYS A 274 -16.06 15.71 -0.42
N PHE A 275 -15.37 14.94 0.43
CA PHE A 275 -15.37 13.47 0.39
C PHE A 275 -16.76 12.81 0.45
N ILE A 276 -17.74 13.41 1.12
CA ILE A 276 -19.07 12.81 1.33
C ILE A 276 -20.05 13.16 0.21
N CYS A 277 -20.10 14.42 -0.21
CA CYS A 277 -21.08 14.88 -1.21
C CYS A 277 -20.51 15.10 -2.61
N GLY A 278 -19.18 15.13 -2.77
CA GLY A 278 -18.51 15.36 -4.06
C GLY A 278 -18.68 16.77 -4.62
N ILE A 279 -19.20 17.72 -3.84
CA ILE A 279 -19.38 19.11 -4.29
C ILE A 279 -18.05 19.87 -4.15
N ASP A 280 -17.73 20.66 -5.16
CA ASP A 280 -16.53 21.49 -5.22
C ASP A 280 -16.54 22.61 -4.16
N SER A 281 -15.36 22.86 -3.60
CA SER A 281 -15.09 23.79 -2.52
C SER A 281 -15.48 25.23 -2.87
N LEU A 282 -15.41 25.61 -4.14
CA LEU A 282 -15.78 26.93 -4.62
C LEU A 282 -17.28 27.20 -4.42
N GLN A 283 -18.15 26.18 -4.51
CA GLN A 283 -19.58 26.38 -4.26
C GLN A 283 -19.85 26.78 -2.82
N PHE A 284 -19.14 26.18 -1.87
CA PHE A 284 -19.24 26.51 -0.44
C PHE A 284 -18.55 27.81 -0.07
N GLN A 285 -17.51 28.20 -0.81
CA GLN A 285 -16.88 29.53 -0.66
C GLN A 285 -17.80 30.64 -1.19
N ARG A 286 -18.57 30.39 -2.25
CA ARG A 286 -19.46 31.38 -2.87
C ARG A 286 -20.81 31.52 -2.15
N HIS A 287 -21.41 30.41 -1.72
CA HIS A 287 -22.80 30.38 -1.25
C HIS A 287 -22.98 29.83 0.17
N GLY A 288 -21.89 29.58 0.90
CA GLY A 288 -21.93 29.04 2.26
C GLY A 288 -20.94 29.70 3.21
N ASP A 289 -20.87 29.19 4.44
CA ASP A 289 -19.98 29.68 5.50
C ASP A 289 -18.51 29.21 5.33
N GLY A 290 -18.11 28.88 4.10
CA GLY A 290 -16.81 28.35 3.76
C GLY A 290 -16.69 26.82 3.81
N PHE A 291 -15.81 26.30 2.96
CA PHE A 291 -15.59 24.87 2.77
C PHE A 291 -15.11 24.13 4.03
N ASP A 292 -14.23 24.75 4.83
CA ASP A 292 -13.70 24.13 6.06
C ASP A 292 -14.81 23.93 7.12
N SER A 293 -15.77 24.86 7.21
CA SER A 293 -16.93 24.71 8.09
C SER A 293 -17.82 23.56 7.67
N HIS A 294 -18.06 23.42 6.36
CA HIS A 294 -18.83 22.33 5.78
C HIS A 294 -18.23 20.96 6.10
N VAL A 295 -16.92 20.77 5.87
CA VAL A 295 -16.25 19.49 6.13
C VAL A 295 -16.20 19.15 7.63
N ARG A 296 -16.05 20.15 8.51
CA ARG A 296 -15.91 19.88 9.96
C ARG A 296 -17.23 19.63 10.67
N HIS A 297 -18.29 20.36 10.31
CA HIS A 297 -19.56 20.37 11.04
C HIS A 297 -20.70 19.67 10.30
N ASP A 298 -20.76 19.76 8.97
CA ASP A 298 -21.83 19.13 8.21
C ASP A 298 -21.41 17.72 7.76
N HIS A 299 -20.27 17.60 7.08
CA HIS A 299 -19.81 16.37 6.42
C HIS A 299 -18.48 15.88 6.99
N ASN A 300 -18.44 15.64 8.31
CA ASN A 300 -17.27 15.08 8.96
C ASN A 300 -17.16 13.57 8.73
N MET A 301 -16.11 13.14 8.04
CA MET A 301 -15.88 11.73 7.68
C MET A 301 -15.96 10.78 8.88
N TRP A 302 -15.45 11.19 10.04
CA TRP A 302 -15.41 10.35 11.24
C TRP A 302 -16.78 10.18 11.89
N GLN A 303 -17.65 11.19 11.81
CA GLN A 303 -19.00 11.12 12.38
C GLN A 303 -19.85 10.06 11.67
N TYR A 304 -19.69 9.89 10.35
CA TYR A 304 -20.34 8.80 9.61
C TYR A 304 -19.84 7.42 10.08
N MET A 305 -18.54 7.26 10.35
CA MET A 305 -17.99 6.01 10.90
C MET A 305 -18.53 5.72 12.31
N PHE A 306 -18.55 6.73 13.19
CA PHE A 306 -19.10 6.59 14.54
C PHE A 306 -20.60 6.28 14.53
N TYR A 307 -21.36 6.89 13.62
CA TYR A 307 -22.78 6.60 13.47
C TYR A 307 -23.02 5.14 13.03
N ARG A 308 -22.21 4.62 12.11
CA ARG A 308 -22.28 3.21 11.72
C ARG A 308 -21.97 2.27 12.90
N GLN A 309 -20.93 2.56 13.68
CA GLN A 309 -20.60 1.79 14.88
C GLN A 309 -21.72 1.87 15.94
N HIS A 310 -22.31 3.06 16.12
CA HIS A 310 -23.43 3.28 17.02
C HIS A 310 -24.65 2.42 16.65
N LEU A 311 -25.00 2.35 15.36
CA LEU A 311 -26.07 1.46 14.90
C LEU A 311 -25.74 -0.02 15.12
N TYR A 312 -24.47 -0.41 15.03
CA TYR A 312 -24.04 -1.79 15.26
C TYR A 312 -24.15 -2.21 16.73
N GLU A 313 -23.83 -1.31 17.67
CA GLU A 313 -23.89 -1.58 19.11
C GLU A 313 -25.30 -1.45 19.69
N LYS A 314 -26.11 -0.55 19.14
CA LYS A 314 -27.46 -0.27 19.62
C LYS A 314 -28.44 -1.39 19.23
N THR A 315 -29.35 -1.73 20.13
CA THR A 315 -30.34 -2.78 19.86
C THR A 315 -31.40 -2.29 18.88
N ARG A 316 -31.88 -3.19 18.00
CA ARG A 316 -32.86 -2.82 16.94
C ARG A 316 -34.18 -2.26 17.49
N GLN A 317 -34.55 -2.62 18.71
CA GLN A 317 -35.80 -2.16 19.35
C GLN A 317 -35.70 -0.70 19.82
N GLU A 318 -34.48 -0.21 20.04
CA GLU A 318 -34.22 1.17 20.49
C GLU A 318 -33.96 2.13 19.32
N TYR A 319 -33.98 1.63 18.09
CA TYR A 319 -33.78 2.47 16.91
C TYR A 319 -34.90 3.49 16.78
N THR A 320 -34.52 4.74 16.50
CA THR A 320 -35.47 5.74 16.02
C THR A 320 -35.95 5.40 14.61
N GLY A 321 -37.00 6.07 14.13
CA GLY A 321 -37.51 5.83 12.76
C GLY A 321 -36.45 6.08 11.67
N GLN A 322 -35.62 7.12 11.84
CA GLN A 322 -34.53 7.43 10.91
C GLN A 322 -33.39 6.41 10.99
N GLU A 323 -33.03 5.99 12.21
CA GLU A 323 -32.00 4.96 12.43
C GLU A 323 -32.44 3.61 11.84
N SER A 324 -33.70 3.23 12.00
CA SER A 324 -34.27 2.00 11.44
C SER A 324 -34.20 2.01 9.91
N TYR A 325 -34.48 3.15 9.28
CA TYR A 325 -34.35 3.33 7.84
C TYR A 325 -32.90 3.13 7.37
N VAL A 326 -31.95 3.82 7.98
CA VAL A 326 -30.53 3.71 7.61
C VAL A 326 -29.98 2.32 7.90
N ALA A 327 -30.35 1.70 9.03
CA ALA A 327 -29.96 0.33 9.36
C ALA A 327 -30.49 -0.67 8.34
N GLY A 328 -31.71 -0.49 7.85
CA GLY A 328 -32.27 -1.30 6.76
C GLY A 328 -31.46 -1.21 5.47
N LEU A 329 -31.11 0.01 5.05
CA LEU A 329 -30.27 0.24 3.87
C LEU A 329 -28.86 -0.35 4.03
N LEU A 330 -28.25 -0.19 5.19
CA LEU A 330 -26.94 -0.76 5.49
C LEU A 330 -26.95 -2.30 5.46
N MET A 331 -28.05 -2.93 5.88
CA MET A 331 -28.22 -4.40 5.78
C MET A 331 -28.44 -4.87 4.36
N ALA A 332 -29.08 -4.05 3.52
CA ALA A 332 -29.23 -4.30 2.08
C ALA A 332 -27.94 -4.01 1.28
N GLY A 333 -26.93 -3.39 1.90
CA GLY A 333 -25.71 -2.97 1.21
C GLY A 333 -25.89 -1.70 0.37
N GLU A 334 -26.99 -0.97 0.55
CA GLU A 334 -27.29 0.24 -0.22
C GLU A 334 -26.68 1.50 0.43
N THR A 335 -26.13 2.38 -0.40
CA THR A 335 -25.45 3.62 0.01
C THR A 335 -26.27 4.88 -0.25
N SER A 336 -27.56 4.72 -0.59
CA SER A 336 -28.46 5.81 -0.99
C SER A 336 -28.70 6.88 0.08
N PHE A 337 -28.40 6.59 1.36
CA PHE A 337 -28.50 7.55 2.45
C PHE A 337 -27.39 8.61 2.46
N TYR A 338 -26.28 8.39 1.74
CA TYR A 338 -25.22 9.40 1.63
C TYR A 338 -25.69 10.59 0.76
N PRO A 339 -25.40 11.84 1.14
CA PRO A 339 -25.88 13.03 0.44
C PRO A 339 -25.02 13.36 -0.80
N VAL A 340 -24.94 12.45 -1.76
CA VAL A 340 -24.18 12.65 -3.01
C VAL A 340 -24.79 13.81 -3.82
N GLY A 341 -23.97 14.79 -4.18
CA GLY A 341 -24.37 16.00 -4.90
C GLY A 341 -25.31 16.94 -4.13
N LYS A 342 -25.49 16.74 -2.82
CA LYS A 342 -26.45 17.50 -2.01
C LYS A 342 -25.77 17.99 -0.72
N ALA A 343 -26.05 19.25 -0.35
CA ALA A 343 -25.65 19.80 0.94
C ALA A 343 -26.76 20.69 1.51
N LYS A 344 -27.02 20.56 2.82
CA LYS A 344 -28.09 21.30 3.50
C LYS A 344 -27.94 22.82 3.34
N ARG A 345 -26.72 23.34 3.48
CA ARG A 345 -26.44 24.78 3.43
C ARG A 345 -26.60 25.41 2.04
N LEU A 346 -26.37 24.65 0.98
CA LEU A 346 -26.48 25.13 -0.41
C LEU A 346 -27.94 25.16 -0.92
N ARG A 347 -28.88 24.51 -0.24
CA ARG A 347 -30.30 24.49 -0.66
C ARG A 347 -31.06 25.76 -0.30
N THR A 348 -30.54 26.57 0.62
CA THR A 348 -31.25 27.73 1.18
C THR A 348 -31.22 28.97 0.27
N THR A 349 -30.44 28.98 -0.80
CA THR A 349 -30.28 30.14 -1.71
C THR A 349 -31.14 30.05 -2.97
N ALA A 350 -31.88 28.95 -3.16
CA ALA A 350 -32.83 28.78 -4.25
C ALA A 350 -34.27 28.88 -3.70
N SER A 351 -34.69 30.08 -3.34
CA SER A 351 -36.08 30.41 -3.01
C SER A 351 -36.50 31.68 -3.74
#